data_AF-A0A0U1DKN3-F1
#
_entry.id   AF-A0A0U1DKN3-F1
#
_cell.length_a   1.000
_cell.length_b   1.000
_cell.length_c   1.000
_cell.angle_alpha   90.00
_cell.angle_beta   90.00
_cell.angle_gamma   90.00
#
_symmetry.space_group_name_H-M   'P 1'
#
loop_
_entity.id
_entity.type
_entity.pdbx_description
1 polymer ?
#
loop_
_entity_poly.entity_id
_entity_poly.type
_entity_poly.pdbx_seq_one_letter_code
_entity_poly.pdbx_strand_id
1 'polypeptide(L)' 'MARAEEAGATIREPAQTFVTGDRFASVLDPFGQRWTVMTRVEDLTPAERERRVAEWAAGAGG' A
#
# COMPACT_ATOMS: atom_id res chain seq x y z
N MET A 1 -4.71 8.23 6.86
CA MET A 1 -4.32 9.25 5.87
C MET A 1 -4.78 10.63 6.30
N ALA A 2 -6.07 10.82 6.67
CA ALA A 2 -6.61 12.09 7.16
C ALA A 2 -5.67 12.89 8.10
N ARG A 3 -5.12 12.27 9.15
CA ARG A 3 -4.18 12.95 10.07
C ARG A 3 -2.93 13.52 9.38
N ALA A 4 -2.41 12.85 8.37
CA ALA A 4 -1.26 13.33 7.61
C ALA A 4 -1.66 14.53 6.73
N GLU A 5 -2.84 14.48 6.11
CA GLU A 5 -3.39 15.58 5.30
C GLU A 5 -3.69 16.81 6.16
N GLU A 6 -4.31 16.61 7.32
CA GLU A 6 -4.56 17.65 8.34
C GLU A 6 -3.25 18.31 8.82
N ALA A 7 -2.15 17.55 8.86
CA ALA A 7 -0.81 18.05 9.17
C ALA A 7 -0.09 18.70 7.97
N GLY A 8 -0.76 18.85 6.81
CA GLY A 8 -0.23 19.48 5.62
C GLY A 8 0.52 18.54 4.66
N ALA A 9 0.53 17.23 4.91
CA ALA A 9 1.13 16.28 4.00
C ALA A 9 0.25 16.09 2.75
N THR A 10 0.90 15.93 1.60
CA THR A 10 0.23 15.57 0.34
C THR A 10 0.23 14.06 0.16
N ILE A 11 -0.93 13.46 -0.07
CA ILE A 11 -1.05 12.04 -0.43
C ILE A 11 -0.42 11.83 -1.81
N ARG A 12 0.58 10.95 -1.89
CA ARG A 12 1.25 10.62 -3.15
C ARG A 12 0.64 9.36 -3.75
N GLU A 13 0.59 8.30 -2.96
CA GLU A 13 -0.13 7.06 -3.29
C GLU A 13 -1.21 6.82 -2.21
N PRO A 14 -2.49 6.73 -2.61
CA PRO A 14 -3.59 6.55 -1.68
C PRO A 14 -3.52 5.19 -0.99
N ALA A 15 -4.13 5.09 0.19
CA ALA A 15 -4.08 3.88 1.00
C ALA A 15 -4.79 2.71 0.33
N GLN A 16 -4.04 1.73 -0.17
CA GLN A 16 -4.56 0.56 -0.87
C GLN A 16 -3.99 -0.74 -0.29
N THR A 17 -4.82 -1.79 -0.32
CA THR A 17 -4.40 -3.13 0.07
C THR A 17 -3.77 -3.81 -1.13
N PHE A 18 -2.54 -4.26 -0.99
CA PHE A 18 -1.85 -5.04 -2.00
C PHE A 18 -2.21 -6.52 -1.87
N VAL A 19 -2.08 -7.27 -2.97
CA VAL A 19 -2.46 -8.70 -3.03
C VAL A 19 -1.64 -9.59 -2.09
N THR A 20 -0.54 -9.06 -1.56
CA THR A 20 0.33 -9.71 -0.58
C THR A 20 -0.15 -9.60 0.87
N GLY A 21 -1.30 -8.98 1.13
CA GLY A 21 -1.91 -8.85 2.47
C GLY A 21 -1.44 -7.62 3.25
N ASP A 22 -0.66 -6.73 2.64
CA ASP A 22 -0.20 -5.48 3.25
C ASP A 22 -1.04 -4.30 2.72
N ARG A 23 -1.42 -3.38 3.60
CA ARG A 23 -1.94 -2.07 3.20
C ARG A 23 -0.80 -1.08 3.20
N PHE A 24 -0.66 -0.35 2.11
CA PHE A 24 0.35 0.69 1.96
C PHE A 24 -0.29 2.04 1.62
N ALA A 25 0.37 3.10 2.03
CA ALA A 25 0.13 4.46 1.54
C ALA A 25 1.45 5.23 1.58
N SER A 26 1.55 6.30 0.81
CA SER A 26 2.70 7.21 0.86
C SER A 26 2.26 8.66 0.91
N VAL A 27 3.07 9.48 1.58
CA VAL A 27 2.86 10.92 1.70
C VAL A 27 4.16 11.67 1.50
N LEU A 28 4.04 12.91 1.04
CA LEU A 28 5.09 13.92 1.09
C LEU A 28 4.71 14.90 2.20
N ASP A 29 5.53 15.05 3.23
CA ASP A 29 5.28 16.02 4.29
C ASP A 29 5.65 17.46 3.84
N PRO A 30 5.25 18.50 4.61
CA PRO A 30 5.54 19.89 4.28
C PRO A 30 7.03 20.25 4.22
N PHE A 31 7.91 19.42 4.78
CA PHE A 31 9.36 19.62 4.78
C PHE A 31 10.03 18.94 3.58
N GLY A 32 9.25 18.27 2.73
CA GLY A 32 9.74 17.58 1.54
C GLY A 32 10.19 16.14 1.81
N GLN A 33 9.98 15.61 3.02
CA GLN A 33 10.32 14.22 3.33
C GLN A 33 9.21 13.29 2.84
N ARG A 34 9.63 12.21 2.17
CA ARG A 34 8.73 11.14 1.76
C ARG A 34 8.62 10.09 2.85
N TRP A 35 7.40 9.71 3.16
CA TRP A 35 7.08 8.64 4.10
C TRP A 35 6.21 7.59 3.42
N THR A 36 6.54 6.32 3.65
CA THR A 36 5.70 5.18 3.29
C THR A 36 5.22 4.52 4.58
N VAL A 37 3.91 4.36 4.71
CA VAL A 37 3.28 3.70 5.84
C VAL A 37 2.77 2.35 5.37
N MET A 38 3.21 1.28 6.03
CA MET A 38 2.80 -0.09 5.74
C MET A 38 2.18 -0.72 6.98
N THR A 39 1.10 -1.47 6.80
CA THR A 39 0.46 -2.23 7.88
C THR A 39 0.01 -3.58 7.35
N ARG A 40 0.34 -4.65 8.07
CA ARG A 40 -0.16 -5.99 7.79
C ARG A 40 -1.67 -6.02 8.00
N VAL A 41 -2.43 -6.34 6.97
CA VAL A 41 -3.90 -6.51 7.04
C VAL A 41 -4.25 -7.97 7.24
N GLU A 42 -3.58 -8.86 6.51
CA GLU A 42 -3.81 -10.30 6.55
C GLU A 42 -2.46 -11.02 6.55
N ASP A 43 -2.28 -11.95 7.48
CA ASP A 43 -1.08 -12.78 7.49
C ASP A 43 -1.28 -13.99 6.57
N LEU A 44 -0.66 -13.92 5.40
CA LEU A 44 -0.75 -14.96 4.38
C LEU A 44 0.38 -15.95 4.53
N THR A 45 0.09 -17.25 4.37
CA THR A 45 1.15 -18.22 4.16
C THR A 45 1.88 -17.91 2.85
N PRO A 46 3.14 -18.39 2.68
CA PRO A 46 3.87 -18.23 1.43
C PRO A 46 3.09 -18.72 0.20
N ALA A 47 2.42 -19.88 0.32
CA ALA A 47 1.65 -20.47 -0.78
C ALA A 47 0.45 -19.60 -1.21
N GLU A 48 -0.29 -19.03 -0.26
CA GLU A 48 -1.40 -18.13 -0.58
C GLU A 48 -0.92 -16.81 -1.18
N ARG A 49 0.20 -16.28 -0.69
CA ARG A 49 0.84 -15.08 -1.26
C ARG A 49 1.22 -15.31 -2.72
N GLU A 50 1.92 -16.41 -3.01
CA GLU A 50 2.33 -16.77 -4.37
C GLU A 50 1.13 -16.94 -5.31
N ARG A 51 0.10 -17.66 -4.86
CA ARG A 51 -1.14 -17.82 -5.64
C ARG A 51 -1.78 -16.48 -5.98
N ARG A 52 -1.98 -15.59 -4.99
CA ARG A 52 -2.63 -14.28 -5.20
C ARG A 52 -1.80 -13.37 -6.13
N VAL A 53 -0.48 -13.41 -6.02
CA VAL A 53 0.41 -12.66 -6.93
C VAL A 53 0.29 -13.19 -8.37
N ALA A 54 0.26 -14.51 -8.55
CA ALA A 54 0.09 -15.12 -9.87
C ALA A 54 -1.27 -14.76 -10.50
N GLU A 55 -2.36 -14.83 -9.72
CA GLU A 55 -3.71 -14.43 -10.16
C GLU A 55 -3.76 -12.94 -10.57
N TRP A 56 -3.16 -12.06 -9.77
CA TRP A 56 -3.09 -10.63 -10.08
C TRP A 56 -2.28 -10.35 -11.35
N ALA A 57 -1.13 -11.00 -11.52
CA ALA A 57 -0.30 -10.82 -12.71
C ALA A 57 -1.00 -11.32 -13.99
N ALA A 58 -1.75 -12.42 -13.91
CA ALA A 58 -2.56 -12.92 -15.02
C ALA A 58 -3.71 -11.98 -15.39
N GLY A 59 -4.31 -11.29 -14.41
CA GLY A 59 -5.40 -10.34 -14.61
C GLY A 59 -4.96 -8.93 -15.03
N ALA A 60 -3.72 -8.53 -14.74
CA ALA A 60 -3.19 -7.19 -15.04
C ALA A 60 -2.70 -7.03 -16.50
N GLY A 61 -2.77 -8.07 -17.32
CA GLY A 61 -2.35 -8.09 -18.73
C GLY A 61 -3.46 -7.90 -19.76
N GLY A 62 -4.62 -7.35 -19.37
CA GLY A 62 -5.76 -7.05 -20.26
C GLY A 62 -5.98 -5.56 -20.46
#